data_AF-A0AAV7VIZ9-F1
#
_entry.id   AF-A0AAV7VIZ9-F1
#
_cell.length_a   1.000
_cell.length_b   1.000
_cell.length_c   1.000
_cell.angle_alpha   90.00
_cell.angle_beta   90.00
_cell.angle_gamma   90.00
#
_symmetry.space_group_name_H-M   'P 1'
#
loop_
_entity.id
_entity.type
_entity.pdbx_description
1 polymer ?
#
loop_
_entity_poly.entity_id
_entity_poly.type
_entity_poly.pdbx_seq_one_letter_code
_entity_poly.pdbx_strand_id
1 'polypeptide(L)'
;MRKVPKLREIRIYDLNQFLHLQLPDKVVVFERAVIHDVAALGVKNEHAFVNLSRPEKEAIRELNQNLAIIIKPAVKGGVIVIQNMETYHQEYLRLLSDTRDYKILPVDPTRETQREIRILVEEAVTNGWITDKEG
;
A
#
# COMPACT_ATOMS: atom_id res chain seq x y z
N MET A 1 23.45 -9.72 16.58
CA MET A 1 22.60 -8.61 17.08
C MET A 1 21.94 -7.93 15.89
N ARG A 2 20.61 -8.06 15.71
CA ARG A 2 19.87 -7.39 14.63
C ARG A 2 19.58 -5.95 15.05
N LYS A 3 20.05 -4.97 14.28
CA LYS A 3 19.77 -3.54 14.48
C LYS A 3 18.28 -3.28 14.24
N VAL A 4 17.58 -2.77 15.24
CA VAL A 4 16.21 -2.28 15.11
C VAL A 4 16.25 -0.95 14.34
N PRO A 5 15.41 -0.73 13.32
CA PRO A 5 15.38 0.54 12.61
C PRO A 5 14.91 1.65 13.57
N LYS A 6 15.64 2.78 13.62
CA LYS A 6 15.14 3.98 14.30
C LYS A 6 13.89 4.46 13.56
N LEU A 7 12.76 4.54 14.28
CA LEU A 7 11.55 5.22 13.80
C LEU A 7 11.95 6.63 13.35
N ARG A 8 11.64 6.97 12.10
CA ARG A 8 11.80 8.34 11.59
C ARG A 8 10.93 9.24 12.46
N GLU A 9 11.51 10.30 13.01
CA GLU A 9 10.78 11.33 13.76
C GLU A 9 9.57 11.79 12.93
N ILE A 10 8.38 11.63 13.48
CA ILE A 10 7.17 12.24 12.95
C ILE A 10 7.35 13.74 13.17
N ARG A 11 7.61 14.49 12.09
CA ARG A 11 7.56 15.95 12.16
C ARG A 11 6.10 16.34 12.34
N ILE A 12 5.72 16.61 13.58
CA ILE A 12 4.45 17.26 13.90
C ILE A 12 4.65 18.72 13.50
N TYR A 13 4.06 19.12 12.39
CA TYR A 13 4.02 20.52 11.98
C TYR A 13 3.13 21.29 12.94
N ASP A 14 3.56 22.49 13.35
CA ASP A 14 2.71 23.39 14.12
C ASP A 14 1.53 23.83 13.23
N LEU A 15 0.33 23.38 13.56
CA LEU A 15 -0.89 23.70 12.80
C LEU A 15 -1.18 25.21 12.79
N ASN A 16 -0.61 25.99 13.73
CA ASN A 16 -0.73 27.44 13.73
C ASN A 16 -0.11 28.10 12.50
N GLN A 17 0.81 27.43 11.79
CA GLN A 17 1.38 27.95 10.54
C GLN A 17 0.39 27.92 9.36
N PHE A 18 -0.73 27.20 9.49
CA PHE A 18 -1.78 27.10 8.47
C PHE A 18 -3.06 27.88 8.84
N LEU A 19 -3.05 28.60 9.97
CA LEU A 19 -4.21 29.32 10.49
C LEU A 19 -4.74 30.43 9.55
N HIS A 20 -3.92 30.85 8.58
CA HIS A 20 -4.26 31.88 7.59
C HIS A 20 -5.01 31.34 6.36
N LEU A 21 -5.07 30.02 6.17
CA LEU A 21 -5.83 29.42 5.07
C LEU A 21 -7.29 29.26 5.48
N GLN A 22 -8.19 29.96 4.79
CA GLN A 22 -9.61 29.59 4.78
C GLN A 22 -9.74 28.20 4.16
N LEU A 23 -9.73 27.17 5.00
CA LEU A 23 -9.93 25.80 4.56
C LEU A 23 -11.39 25.64 4.11
N PRO A 24 -11.65 24.95 2.98
CA PRO A 24 -13.01 24.63 2.56
C PRO A 24 -13.76 23.89 3.67
N ASP A 25 -15.06 24.16 3.86
CA ASP A 25 -15.87 23.60 4.96
C ASP A 25 -15.74 22.08 5.10
N LYS A 26 -15.59 21.37 3.98
CA LYS A 26 -15.41 19.91 3.94
C LYS A 26 -14.13 19.45 4.66
N VAL A 27 -13.05 20.22 4.57
CA VAL A 27 -11.77 19.93 5.23
C VAL A 27 -11.90 20.13 6.73
N VAL A 28 -12.57 21.20 7.16
CA VAL A 28 -12.82 21.50 8.58
C VAL A 28 -13.70 20.43 9.23
N VAL A 29 -14.73 19.96 8.52
CA VAL A 29 -15.59 18.86 9.01
C VAL A 29 -14.80 17.56 9.13
N PHE A 30 -13.97 17.24 8.14
CA PHE A 30 -13.11 16.05 8.18
C PHE A 30 -12.09 16.12 9.32
N GLU A 31 -11.42 17.26 9.50
CA GLU A 31 -10.49 17.49 10.61
C GLU A 31 -11.16 17.24 11.97
N ARG A 32 -12.36 17.79 12.18
CA ARG A 32 -13.13 17.59 13.42
C ARG A 32 -13.47 16.12 13.65
N ALA A 33 -13.87 15.39 12.60
CA ALA A 33 -14.17 13.96 12.70
C ALA A 33 -12.91 13.15 13.09
N VAL A 34 -11.77 13.45 12.47
CA VAL A 34 -10.50 12.76 12.77
C VAL A 34 -10.04 13.06 14.21
N ILE A 35 -10.12 14.31 14.65
CA ILE A 35 -9.77 14.68 16.04
C ILE A 35 -10.65 13.95 17.04
N HIS A 36 -11.96 13.89 16.79
CA HIS A 36 -12.91 13.16 17.62
C HIS A 36 -12.55 11.67 17.71
N ASP A 37 -12.27 11.03 16.57
CA ASP A 37 -11.94 9.61 16.52
C ASP A 37 -10.61 9.30 17.20
N VAL A 38 -9.59 10.14 17.00
CA VAL A 38 -8.29 10.01 17.69
C VAL A 38 -8.45 10.19 19.20
N ALA A 39 -9.25 11.14 19.65
CA ALA A 39 -9.56 11.32 21.07
C ALA A 39 -10.29 10.10 21.64
N ALA A 40 -11.25 9.53 20.91
CA ALA A 40 -11.95 8.31 21.32
C ALA A 40 -11.01 7.09 21.40
N LEU A 41 -9.97 7.03 20.57
CA LEU A 41 -8.93 6.00 20.62
C LEU A 41 -7.96 6.20 21.80
N GLY A 42 -7.64 7.45 22.14
CA GLY A 42 -6.75 7.81 23.25
C GLY A 42 -7.29 7.47 24.64
N VAL A 43 -8.61 7.40 24.81
CA VAL A 43 -9.27 7.06 26.08
C VAL A 43 -9.27 5.55 26.37
N LYS A 44 -8.95 4.70 25.38
CA LYS A 44 -9.00 3.23 25.51
C LYS A 44 -7.61 2.58 25.42
N ASN A 45 -6.69 2.87 26.33
CA ASN A 45 -5.48 2.05 26.45
C ASN A 45 -4.82 2.07 27.83
N GLU A 46 -5.15 1.07 28.66
CA GLU A 46 -4.17 0.48 29.60
C GLU A 46 -4.03 -1.04 29.44
N HIS A 47 -4.85 -1.68 28.59
CA HIS A 47 -4.72 -3.10 28.29
C HIS A 47 -4.71 -3.27 26.78
N ALA A 48 -3.67 -3.93 26.26
CA ALA A 48 -3.57 -4.32 24.86
C ALA A 48 -4.81 -5.12 24.48
N PHE A 49 -5.81 -4.43 23.90
CA PHE A 49 -7.03 -5.06 23.47
C PHE A 49 -6.67 -6.06 22.38
N VAL A 50 -6.82 -7.34 22.72
CA VAL A 50 -6.72 -8.41 21.74
C VAL A 50 -7.98 -8.31 20.89
N ASN A 51 -7.88 -7.66 19.73
CA ASN A 51 -8.99 -7.44 18.80
C ASN A 51 -9.52 -8.73 18.13
N LEU A 52 -8.99 -9.90 18.53
CA LEU A 52 -9.38 -11.21 18.01
C LEU A 52 -9.49 -12.20 19.18
N SER A 53 -10.64 -12.81 19.32
CA SER A 53 -10.88 -13.95 20.20
C SER A 53 -9.99 -15.15 19.81
N ARG A 54 -9.86 -16.13 20.71
CA ARG A 54 -9.11 -17.36 20.41
C ARG A 54 -9.67 -18.12 19.20
N PRO A 55 -11.00 -18.30 19.05
CA PRO A 55 -11.58 -18.91 17.85
C PRO A 55 -11.26 -18.13 16.57
N GLU A 56 -11.31 -16.80 16.58
CA GLU A 56 -10.99 -15.99 15.39
C GLU A 56 -9.52 -16.12 14.99
N LYS A 57 -8.60 -16.18 15.97
CA LYS A 57 -7.19 -16.45 15.69
C LYS A 57 -6.99 -17.83 15.08
N GLU A 58 -7.72 -18.84 15.56
CA GLU A 58 -7.66 -20.19 15.00
C GLU A 58 -8.19 -20.21 13.57
N ALA A 59 -9.35 -19.60 13.33
CA ALA A 59 -9.92 -19.49 11.99
C ALA A 59 -8.97 -18.79 11.00
N ILE A 60 -8.26 -17.73 11.43
CA ILE A 60 -7.25 -17.07 10.59
C ILE A 60 -6.06 -18.01 10.32
N ARG A 61 -5.62 -18.79 11.31
CA ARG A 61 -4.54 -19.77 11.13
C ARG A 61 -4.94 -20.86 10.14
N GLU A 62 -6.13 -21.43 10.30
CA GLU A 62 -6.69 -22.42 9.37
C GLU A 62 -6.83 -21.85 7.95
N LEU A 63 -7.37 -20.63 7.83
CA LEU A 63 -7.51 -19.95 6.54
C LEU A 63 -6.15 -19.75 5.86
N ASN A 64 -5.11 -19.36 6.61
CA ASN A 64 -3.76 -19.18 6.08
C ASN A 64 -3.08 -20.49 5.67
N GLN A 65 -3.52 -21.64 6.21
CA GLN A 65 -3.02 -22.96 5.86
C GLN A 65 -3.78 -23.60 4.68
N ASN A 66 -4.90 -23.02 4.26
CA ASN A 66 -5.73 -23.56 3.18
C ASN A 66 -5.10 -23.28 1.80
N LEU A 67 -4.55 -24.33 1.17
CA LEU A 67 -3.92 -24.25 -0.15
C LEU A 67 -4.91 -24.19 -1.32
N ALA A 68 -6.21 -24.42 -1.08
CA ALA A 68 -7.25 -24.35 -2.11
C ALA A 68 -7.71 -22.92 -2.40
N ILE A 69 -7.23 -21.94 -1.64
CA ILE A 69 -7.55 -20.53 -1.83
C ILE A 69 -6.28 -19.69 -1.99
N ILE A 70 -6.42 -18.55 -2.65
CA ILE A 70 -5.40 -17.52 -2.74
C ILE A 70 -5.93 -16.23 -2.12
N ILE A 71 -5.11 -15.61 -1.27
CA ILE A 71 -5.42 -14.33 -0.61
C ILE A 71 -4.44 -13.28 -1.12
N LYS A 72 -4.96 -12.19 -1.70
CA LYS A 72 -4.15 -11.09 -2.24
C LYS A 72 -4.70 -9.73 -1.81
N PRO A 73 -3.84 -8.72 -1.61
CA PRO A 73 -4.30 -7.34 -1.45
C PRO A 73 -5.09 -6.91 -2.70
N ALA A 74 -6.23 -6.26 -2.50
CA ALA A 74 -6.92 -5.62 -3.61
C ALA A 74 -6.17 -4.37 -4.08
N VAL A 75 -6.22 -4.08 -5.37
CA VAL A 75 -5.60 -2.89 -5.97
C VAL A 75 -6.21 -1.58 -5.42
N LYS A 76 -7.47 -1.62 -4.98
CA LYS A 76 -8.16 -0.47 -4.40
C LYS A 76 -8.33 -0.66 -2.88
N GLY A 77 -7.90 0.38 -2.16
CA GLY A 77 -7.96 0.62 -0.71
C GLY A 77 -8.49 -0.50 0.20
N GLY A 78 -7.61 -1.04 1.05
CA GLY A 78 -7.96 -1.72 2.31
C GLY A 78 -8.70 -3.06 2.22
N VAL A 79 -9.08 -3.51 1.03
CA VAL A 79 -9.80 -4.77 0.83
C VAL A 79 -8.82 -5.91 0.51
N ILE A 80 -9.18 -7.12 0.93
CA ILE A 80 -8.51 -8.36 0.57
C ILE A 80 -9.38 -9.15 -0.41
N VAL A 81 -8.76 -9.77 -1.41
CA VAL A 81 -9.43 -10.66 -2.36
C VAL A 81 -9.10 -12.09 -1.95
N ILE A 82 -10.13 -12.92 -1.80
CA ILE A 82 -10.02 -14.36 -1.57
C ILE A 82 -10.61 -15.06 -2.78
N GLN A 83 -9.83 -15.91 -3.44
CA GLN A 83 -10.26 -16.64 -4.63
C GLN A 83 -9.92 -18.12 -4.49
N ASN A 84 -10.68 -18.97 -5.17
CA ASN A 84 -10.30 -20.36 -5.36
C ASN A 84 -9.00 -20.43 -6.19
N MET A 85 -8.04 -21.24 -5.74
CA MET A 85 -6.71 -21.33 -6.34
C MET A 85 -6.76 -21.83 -7.79
N GLU A 86 -7.61 -22.81 -8.08
CA GLU A 86 -7.76 -23.40 -9.42
C GLU A 86 -8.35 -22.38 -10.40
N THR A 87 -9.45 -21.72 -10.02
CA THR A 87 -10.07 -20.67 -10.85
C THR A 87 -9.11 -19.49 -11.07
N TYR A 88 -8.37 -19.07 -10.04
CA TYR A 88 -7.36 -18.04 -10.17
C TYR A 88 -6.28 -18.42 -11.19
N HIS A 89 -5.81 -19.67 -11.15
CA HIS A 89 -4.82 -20.17 -12.09
C HIS A 89 -5.34 -20.23 -13.53
N GLN A 90 -6.57 -20.71 -13.71
CA GLN A 90 -7.23 -20.77 -15.02
C GLN A 90 -7.41 -19.38 -15.63
N GLU A 91 -7.87 -18.40 -14.86
CA GLU A 91 -8.01 -17.02 -15.34
C GLU A 91 -6.66 -16.38 -15.64
N TYR A 92 -5.64 -16.63 -14.82
CA TYR A 92 -4.28 -16.17 -15.08
C TYR A 92 -3.75 -16.70 -16.42
N LEU A 93 -3.87 -18.00 -16.68
CA LEU A 93 -3.46 -18.59 -17.94
C LEU A 93 -4.29 -18.06 -19.12
N ARG A 94 -5.60 -17.92 -18.95
CA ARG A 94 -6.49 -17.37 -19.98
C ARG A 94 -6.06 -15.97 -20.39
N LEU A 95 -5.80 -15.09 -19.41
CA LEU A 95 -5.35 -13.72 -19.66
C LEU A 95 -3.98 -13.67 -20.34
N LEU A 96 -3.02 -14.47 -19.90
CA LEU A 96 -1.68 -14.50 -20.51
C LEU A 96 -1.64 -15.16 -21.90
N SER A 97 -2.59 -16.05 -22.19
CA SER A 97 -2.73 -16.67 -23.50
C SER A 97 -3.40 -15.74 -24.53
N ASP A 98 -3.94 -14.60 -24.11
CA ASP A 98 -4.61 -13.67 -25.00
C ASP A 98 -3.58 -12.88 -25.84
N THR A 99 -3.44 -13.28 -27.09
CA THR A 99 -2.55 -12.63 -28.05
C THR A 99 -3.12 -11.37 -28.70
N ARG A 100 -4.38 -11.01 -28.41
CA ARG A 100 -4.95 -9.73 -28.88
C ARG A 100 -4.37 -8.57 -28.09
N ASP A 101 -4.26 -8.74 -26.78
CA ASP A 101 -3.82 -7.68 -25.86
C ASP A 101 -2.38 -7.85 -25.40
N TYR A 102 -1.84 -9.09 -25.38
CA TYR A 102 -0.48 -9.38 -24.92
C TYR A 102 0.40 -9.97 -26.03
N LYS A 103 1.70 -9.66 -25.99
CA LYS A 103 2.71 -10.23 -26.88
C LYS A 103 3.78 -10.94 -26.07
N ILE A 104 4.04 -12.20 -26.43
CA ILE A 104 5.14 -12.97 -25.83
C ILE A 104 6.47 -12.33 -26.23
N LEU A 105 7.33 -12.09 -25.25
CA LEU A 105 8.68 -11.60 -25.47
C LEU A 105 9.66 -12.78 -25.58
N PRO A 106 10.57 -12.77 -26.56
CA PRO A 106 11.53 -13.86 -26.76
C PRO A 106 12.64 -13.86 -25.69
N VAL A 107 12.86 -12.73 -25.02
CA VAL A 107 13.89 -12.53 -23.99
C VAL A 107 13.29 -11.64 -22.90
N ASP A 108 13.72 -11.85 -21.65
CA ASP A 108 13.37 -10.97 -20.53
C ASP A 108 14.04 -9.58 -20.72
N PRO A 109 13.27 -8.51 -21.00
CA PRO A 109 13.83 -7.18 -21.23
C PRO A 109 14.15 -6.44 -19.93
N THR A 110 13.85 -7.00 -18.75
CA THR A 110 13.83 -6.28 -17.48
C THR A 110 15.11 -5.49 -17.22
N ARG A 111 16.28 -6.09 -17.47
CA ARG A 111 17.58 -5.44 -17.25
C ARG A 111 17.84 -4.29 -18.22
N GLU A 112 17.42 -4.43 -19.46
CA GLU A 112 17.60 -3.40 -20.49
C GLU A 112 16.66 -2.23 -20.24
N THR A 113 15.38 -2.50 -20.01
CA THR A 113 14.38 -1.48 -19.66
C THR A 113 14.77 -0.74 -18.37
N GLN A 114 15.27 -1.43 -17.34
CA GLN A 114 15.77 -0.77 -16.13
C GLN A 114 16.94 0.17 -16.41
N ARG A 115 17.85 -0.22 -17.32
CA ARG A 115 18.97 0.64 -17.70
C ARG A 115 18.48 1.88 -18.46
N GLU A 116 17.57 1.70 -19.41
CA GLU A 116 16.98 2.80 -20.18
C GLU A 116 16.25 3.79 -19.29
N ILE A 117 15.40 3.28 -18.38
CA ILE A 117 14.70 4.12 -17.39
C ILE A 117 15.71 4.92 -16.58
N ARG A 118 16.79 4.28 -16.10
CA ARG A 118 17.81 4.98 -15.30
C ARG A 118 18.47 6.10 -16.10
N ILE A 119 18.85 5.84 -17.34
CA ILE A 119 19.45 6.87 -18.21
C ILE A 119 18.49 8.03 -18.43
N LEU A 120 17.23 7.76 -18.74
CA LEU A 120 16.22 8.79 -18.94
C LEU A 120 15.98 9.63 -17.68
N VAL A 121 15.98 9.01 -16.51
CA VAL A 121 15.86 9.70 -15.21
C VAL A 121 17.09 10.58 -14.96
N GLU A 122 18.30 10.06 -15.16
CA GLU A 122 19.57 10.81 -15.02
C GLU A 122 19.62 12.02 -15.97
N GLU A 123 19.18 11.86 -17.23
CA GLU A 123 19.08 12.93 -18.21
C GLU A 123 18.03 13.97 -17.81
N ALA A 124 16.86 13.54 -17.33
CA ALA A 124 15.80 14.44 -16.89
C ALA A 124 16.22 15.27 -15.68
N VAL A 125 16.98 14.70 -14.73
CA VAL A 125 17.60 15.43 -13.62
C VAL A 125 18.64 16.43 -14.14
N THR A 126 19.53 15.99 -15.03
CA THR A 126 20.61 16.83 -15.58
C THR A 126 20.05 18.04 -16.35
N ASN A 127 18.96 17.85 -17.09
CA ASN A 127 18.28 18.91 -17.83
C ASN A 127 17.30 19.73 -16.98
N GLY A 128 17.13 19.39 -15.69
CA GLY A 128 16.25 20.11 -14.76
C GLY A 128 14.76 19.90 -15.01
N TRP A 129 14.36 18.82 -15.68
CA TRP A 129 12.95 18.46 -15.90
C TRP A 129 12.29 17.85 -14.66
N ILE A 130 13.09 17.15 -13.85
CA ILE A 130 12.70 16.58 -12.56
C ILE A 130 13.76 16.91 -11.51
N THR A 131 13.41 16.80 -10.24
CA THR A 131 14.34 17.02 -9.12
C THR A 131 14.92 15.71 -8.60
N ASP A 132 16.03 15.77 -7.84
CA ASP A 132 16.65 14.62 -7.17
C ASP A 132 15.71 13.88 -6.18
N LYS A 133 14.55 14.45 -5.84
CA LYS A 133 13.54 13.79 -5.01
C LYS A 133 12.66 12.82 -5.81
N GLU A 134 12.64 12.98 -7.12
CA GLU A 134 11.77 12.27 -8.07
C GLU A 134 12.54 11.28 -8.95
N GLY A 135 13.88 11.37 -8.99
CA GLY A 135 14.79 10.43 -9.66
C GLY A 135 15.39 9.39 -8.72
#